data_AF-A0AAV5QBI1-F1
#
_entry.id   AF-A0AAV5QBI1-F1
#
_cell.length_a   1.000
_cell.length_b   1.000
_cell.length_c   1.000
_cell.angle_alpha   90.00
_cell.angle_beta   90.00
_cell.angle_gamma   90.00
#
_symmetry.space_group_name_H-M   'P 1'
#
loop_
_entity.id
_entity.type
_entity.pdbx_description
1 polymer ?
#
loop_
_entity_poly.entity_id
_entity_poly.type
_entity_poly.pdbx_seq_one_letter_code
_entity_poly.pdbx_strand_id
1 'polypeptide(L)'
;MDNHVRYPALHTALSYALQKTLKMLKLGTFKLAYPNIDKRVLSDVRSKVIKAWSGRAELEFKRVFADKNLESKLNELDDLIFEAQDWCRKDASGEEGVDVTQFTVRELTMLRTLPAKKEAIDELEKQLEAILEANTLLEEELDQLKKGIFKDSHAVESVIGDLDMLDDENLSELKELISWSLQEIQS
;
A
#
# COMPACT_ATOMS: atom_id res chain seq x y z
N MET A 1 7.39 -16.64 17.17
CA MET A 1 7.03 -16.66 18.60
C MET A 1 5.93 -15.65 18.77
N ASP A 2 4.91 -15.97 19.57
CA ASP A 2 3.81 -15.04 19.81
C ASP A 2 4.35 -13.86 20.63
N ASN A 3 4.43 -12.68 20.02
CA ASN A 3 5.01 -11.50 20.67
C ASN A 3 4.01 -10.78 21.60
N HIS A 4 2.79 -11.30 21.69
CA HIS A 4 1.71 -10.74 22.50
C HIS A 4 1.81 -11.20 23.95
N VAL A 5 2.44 -10.38 24.79
CA VAL A 5 2.75 -10.70 26.19
C VAL A 5 1.93 -9.88 27.17
N ARG A 6 1.47 -8.68 26.77
CA ARG A 6 0.86 -7.73 27.70
C ARG A 6 -0.54 -8.13 28.14
N TYR A 7 -1.39 -8.58 27.22
CA TYR A 7 -2.74 -9.02 27.58
C TYR A 7 -2.74 -10.26 28.50
N PRO A 8 -1.96 -11.33 28.22
CA PRO A 8 -1.82 -12.46 29.15
C PRO A 8 -1.23 -12.05 30.51
N ALA A 9 -0.25 -11.15 30.53
CA ALA A 9 0.35 -10.64 31.77
C ALA A 9 -0.67 -9.86 32.61
N LEU A 10 -1.48 -9.01 31.98
CA LEU A 10 -2.55 -8.28 32.66
C LEU A 10 -3.58 -9.24 33.25
N HIS A 11 -4.03 -10.23 32.48
CA HIS A 11 -4.97 -11.24 32.96
C HIS A 11 -4.41 -12.01 34.17
N THR A 12 -3.13 -12.37 34.11
CA THR A 12 -2.43 -13.09 35.19
C THR A 12 -2.30 -12.23 36.44
N ALA A 13 -1.87 -10.98 36.32
CA ALA A 13 -1.74 -10.05 37.44
C ALA A 13 -3.07 -9.82 38.15
N LEU A 14 -4.15 -9.70 37.37
CA LEU A 14 -5.48 -9.42 37.87
C LEU A 14 -6.11 -10.65 38.55
N SER A 15 -5.89 -11.83 37.97
CA SER A 15 -6.23 -13.13 38.61
C SER A 15 -5.49 -13.33 39.92
N TYR A 16 -4.19 -13.01 39.96
CA TYR A 16 -3.38 -13.07 41.17
C TYR A 16 -3.88 -12.10 42.25
N ALA A 17 -4.21 -10.86 41.87
CA ALA A 17 -4.76 -9.86 42.79
C ALA A 17 -6.11 -10.29 43.39
N LEU A 18 -6.99 -10.89 42.57
CA LEU A 18 -8.26 -11.46 43.03
C LEU A 18 -8.02 -12.58 44.05
N GLN A 19 -7.16 -13.54 43.73
CA GLN A 19 -6.83 -14.64 44.64
C GLN A 19 -6.22 -14.14 45.96
N LYS A 20 -5.34 -13.14 45.90
CA LYS A 20 -4.71 -12.54 47.08
C LYS A 20 -5.74 -11.85 47.97
N THR A 21 -6.69 -11.13 47.37
CA THR A 21 -7.82 -10.50 48.09
C THR A 21 -8.72 -11.55 48.74
N LEU A 22 -9.09 -12.61 48.01
CA LEU A 22 -9.93 -13.69 48.54
C LEU A 22 -9.25 -14.46 49.68
N LYS A 23 -7.91 -14.61 49.66
CA LYS A 23 -7.14 -15.23 50.75
C LYS A 23 -7.20 -14.45 52.07
N MET A 24 -7.53 -13.15 52.05
CA MET A 24 -7.71 -12.34 53.26
C MET A 24 -9.04 -12.68 53.99
N LEU A 25 -10.01 -13.26 53.30
CA LEU A 25 -11.29 -13.73 53.87
C LEU A 25 -11.11 -15.04 54.64
N LYS A 26 -10.36 -14.98 55.75
CA LYS A 26 -10.09 -16.13 56.62
C LYS A 26 -11.30 -16.43 57.50
N LEU A 27 -11.49 -17.69 57.89
CA LEU A 27 -12.58 -18.05 58.82
C LEU A 27 -12.46 -17.32 60.17
N GLY A 28 -11.23 -17.01 60.61
CA GLY A 28 -10.99 -16.25 61.84
C GLY A 28 -11.57 -14.83 61.81
N THR A 29 -11.51 -14.12 60.68
CA THR A 29 -12.08 -12.77 60.57
C THR A 29 -13.61 -12.80 60.64
N PHE A 30 -14.23 -13.81 60.03
CA PHE A 30 -15.68 -14.04 60.16
C PHE A 30 -16.09 -14.37 61.60
N LYS A 31 -15.31 -15.18 62.32
CA LYS A 31 -15.62 -15.55 63.70
C LYS A 31 -15.45 -14.37 64.68
N LEU A 32 -14.49 -13.48 64.42
CA LEU A 32 -14.33 -12.24 65.18
C LEU A 32 -15.51 -11.29 64.99
N ALA A 33 -15.99 -11.14 63.75
CA ALA A 33 -17.14 -10.28 63.43
C ALA A 33 -18.49 -10.88 63.86
N TYR A 34 -18.61 -12.22 63.89
CA TYR A 34 -19.83 -12.94 64.21
C TYR A 34 -19.59 -14.02 65.28
N PRO A 35 -19.28 -13.63 66.53
CA PRO A 35 -18.84 -14.57 67.58
C PRO A 35 -19.93 -15.56 68.00
N ASN A 36 -21.20 -15.19 67.91
CA ASN A 36 -22.32 -16.01 68.38
C ASN A 36 -22.81 -17.05 67.34
N ILE A 37 -22.31 -17.01 66.11
CA ILE A 37 -22.72 -17.94 65.04
C ILE A 37 -21.85 -19.21 65.06
N ASP A 38 -22.46 -20.36 64.79
CA ASP A 38 -21.74 -21.63 64.64
C ASP A 38 -20.66 -21.53 63.55
N LYS A 39 -19.48 -22.07 63.87
CA LYS A 39 -18.31 -22.11 63.00
C LYS A 39 -18.60 -22.84 61.68
N ARG A 40 -19.46 -23.87 61.68
CA ARG A 40 -19.85 -24.62 60.47
C ARG A 40 -20.62 -23.72 59.51
N VAL A 41 -21.63 -23.02 60.02
CA VAL A 41 -22.44 -22.05 59.25
C VAL A 41 -21.55 -20.94 58.68
N LEU A 42 -20.63 -20.38 59.48
CA LEU A 42 -19.69 -19.36 58.99
C LEU A 42 -18.74 -19.89 57.91
N SER A 43 -18.32 -21.15 58.01
CA SER A 43 -17.48 -21.78 56.98
C SER A 43 -18.22 -21.92 55.65
N ASP A 44 -19.48 -22.32 55.69
CA ASP A 44 -20.32 -22.48 54.51
C ASP A 44 -20.63 -21.14 53.85
N VAL A 45 -20.99 -20.13 54.64
CA VAL A 45 -21.21 -18.76 54.17
C VAL A 45 -19.93 -18.20 53.53
N ARG A 46 -18.78 -18.36 54.19
CA ARG A 46 -17.49 -17.93 53.64
C ARG A 46 -17.20 -18.59 52.29
N SER A 47 -17.39 -19.90 52.18
CA SER A 47 -17.18 -20.64 50.93
C SER A 47 -18.09 -20.13 49.81
N LYS A 48 -19.37 -19.90 50.11
CA LYS A 48 -20.34 -19.32 49.16
C LYS A 48 -19.95 -17.92 48.72
N VAL A 49 -19.51 -17.06 49.66
CA VAL A 49 -19.05 -15.70 49.36
C VAL A 49 -17.82 -15.73 48.45
N ILE A 50 -16.81 -16.53 48.77
CA ILE A 50 -15.59 -16.65 47.95
C ILE A 50 -15.95 -17.12 46.54
N LYS A 51 -16.78 -18.17 46.41
CA LYS A 51 -17.19 -18.71 45.11
C LYS A 51 -17.99 -17.69 44.29
N ALA A 52 -18.96 -17.02 44.92
CA ALA A 52 -19.79 -16.03 44.25
C ALA A 52 -18.97 -14.81 43.83
N TRP A 53 -18.07 -14.33 44.68
CA TRP A 53 -17.22 -13.18 44.39
C TRP A 53 -16.23 -13.48 43.28
N SER A 54 -15.56 -14.65 43.30
CA SER A 54 -14.63 -15.03 42.23
C SER A 54 -15.34 -15.10 40.88
N GLY A 55 -16.47 -15.80 40.80
CA GLY A 55 -17.21 -15.95 39.55
C GLY A 55 -17.75 -14.63 39.00
N ARG A 56 -18.26 -13.73 39.87
CA ARG A 56 -18.73 -12.42 39.44
C ARG A 56 -17.57 -11.52 39.00
N ALA A 57 -16.46 -11.51 39.75
CA ALA A 57 -15.31 -10.70 39.40
C ALA A 57 -14.71 -11.12 38.05
N GLU A 58 -14.50 -12.42 37.82
CA GLU A 58 -14.00 -12.94 36.55
C GLU A 58 -14.91 -12.59 35.37
N LEU A 59 -16.23 -12.66 35.56
CA LEU A 59 -17.20 -12.31 34.52
C LEU A 59 -17.18 -10.81 34.21
N GLU A 60 -17.12 -9.95 35.23
CA GLU A 60 -17.02 -8.50 35.03
C GLU A 60 -15.68 -8.12 34.39
N PHE A 61 -14.56 -8.75 34.74
CA PHE A 61 -13.27 -8.50 34.08
C PHE A 61 -13.33 -8.83 32.59
N LYS A 62 -13.89 -9.98 32.22
CA LYS A 62 -14.10 -10.35 30.81
C LYS A 62 -14.97 -9.33 30.08
N ARG A 63 -16.04 -8.84 30.72
CA ARG A 63 -16.91 -7.82 30.14
C ARG A 63 -16.15 -6.51 29.89
N VAL A 64 -15.39 -6.04 30.88
CA VAL A 64 -14.56 -4.83 30.74
C VAL A 64 -13.52 -4.97 29.64
N PHE A 65 -12.87 -6.14 29.52
CA PHE A 65 -11.90 -6.39 28.46
C PHE A 65 -12.54 -6.35 27.08
N ALA A 66 -13.73 -6.93 26.92
CA ALA A 66 -14.50 -6.90 25.68
C ALA A 66 -14.99 -5.47 25.35
N ASP A 67 -15.61 -4.77 26.30
CA ASP A 67 -16.15 -3.42 26.14
C ASP A 67 -15.09 -2.41 25.70
N LYS A 68 -13.84 -2.60 26.14
CA LYS A 68 -12.72 -1.71 25.80
C LYS A 68 -11.88 -2.18 24.62
N ASN A 69 -12.19 -3.36 24.07
CA ASN A 69 -11.38 -4.09 23.10
C ASN A 69 -9.90 -4.15 23.53
N LEU A 70 -9.69 -4.55 24.78
CA LEU A 70 -8.39 -4.41 25.45
C LEU A 70 -7.32 -5.34 24.85
N GLU A 71 -7.75 -6.54 24.42
CA GLU A 71 -6.89 -7.55 23.80
C GLU A 71 -6.29 -7.02 22.49
N SER A 72 -7.13 -6.54 21.56
CA SER A 72 -6.67 -5.93 20.30
C SER A 72 -5.69 -4.79 20.55
N LYS A 73 -6.02 -3.86 21.46
CA LYS A 73 -5.18 -2.68 21.72
C LYS A 73 -3.83 -3.02 22.35
N LEU A 74 -3.79 -4.02 23.23
CA LEU A 74 -2.54 -4.43 23.86
C LEU A 74 -1.68 -5.25 22.89
N ASN A 75 -2.30 -6.03 22.01
CA ASN A 75 -1.60 -6.75 20.96
C ASN A 75 -1.03 -5.78 19.91
N GLU A 76 -1.83 -4.80 19.46
CA GLU A 76 -1.36 -3.69 18.60
C GLU A 76 -0.19 -2.94 19.23
N LEU A 77 -0.22 -2.70 20.54
CA LEU A 77 0.90 -2.08 21.26
C LEU A 77 2.14 -2.98 21.32
N ASP A 78 1.96 -4.29 21.51
CA ASP A 78 3.05 -5.27 21.43
C ASP A 78 3.69 -5.25 20.04
N ASP A 79 2.89 -5.22 18.99
CA ASP A 79 3.33 -5.15 17.59
C ASP A 79 4.09 -3.85 17.31
N LEU A 80 3.54 -2.69 17.69
CA LEU A 80 4.20 -1.38 17.52
C LEU A 80 5.56 -1.30 18.24
N ILE A 81 5.66 -1.87 19.45
CA ILE A 81 6.91 -1.89 20.19
C ILE A 81 7.91 -2.85 19.56
N PHE A 82 7.45 -3.99 19.04
CA PHE A 82 8.33 -4.90 18.32
C PHE A 82 8.87 -4.27 17.04
N GLU A 83 8.00 -3.62 16.25
CA GLU A 83 8.40 -2.86 15.07
C GLU A 83 9.42 -1.79 15.45
N ALA A 84 9.11 -0.93 16.42
CA ALA A 84 10.03 0.12 16.85
C ALA A 84 11.40 -0.42 17.29
N GLN A 85 11.44 -1.54 18.01
CA GLN A 85 12.70 -2.20 18.39
C GLN A 85 13.48 -2.74 17.19
N ASP A 86 12.80 -3.25 16.17
CA ASP A 86 13.42 -3.73 14.94
C ASP A 86 14.00 -2.56 14.12
N TRP A 87 13.27 -1.45 14.02
CA TRP A 87 13.76 -0.21 13.42
C TRP A 87 15.00 0.31 14.14
N CYS A 88 14.98 0.44 15.48
CA CYS A 88 16.15 0.87 16.26
C CYS A 88 17.37 -0.05 16.14
N ARG A 89 17.19 -1.34 15.83
CA ARG A 89 18.31 -2.27 15.59
C ARG A 89 18.90 -2.12 14.20
N LYS A 90 18.08 -1.72 13.22
CA LYS A 90 18.48 -1.54 11.82
C LYS A 90 19.09 -0.16 11.56
N ASP A 91 18.61 0.87 12.25
CA ASP A 91 19.20 2.20 12.21
C ASP A 91 20.41 2.30 13.16
N ALA A 92 21.60 2.37 12.58
CA ALA A 92 22.85 2.60 13.33
C ALA A 92 23.03 4.08 13.77
N SER A 93 22.07 4.96 13.44
CA SER A 93 22.19 6.40 13.71
C SER A 93 21.99 6.75 15.19
N GLY A 94 21.35 5.87 15.98
CA GLY A 94 21.09 6.13 17.41
C GLY A 94 20.18 7.32 17.66
N GLU A 95 19.41 7.78 16.67
CA GLU A 95 18.45 8.87 16.85
C GLU A 95 17.32 8.41 17.80
N GLU A 96 17.10 9.20 18.85
CA GLU A 96 16.01 8.98 19.80
C GLU A 96 14.65 9.09 19.07
N GLY A 97 13.73 8.20 19.44
CA GLY A 97 12.41 8.10 18.81
C GLY A 97 11.70 9.46 18.75
N VAL A 98 11.08 9.73 17.60
CA VAL A 98 10.44 11.02 17.32
C VAL A 98 9.21 11.20 18.22
N ASP A 99 9.22 12.22 19.07
CA ASP A 99 8.09 12.56 19.93
C ASP A 99 6.94 13.17 19.11
N VAL A 100 5.85 12.42 18.98
CA VAL A 100 4.68 12.81 18.20
C VAL A 100 4.02 14.08 18.74
N THR A 101 4.20 14.39 20.03
CA THR A 101 3.59 15.58 20.66
C THR A 101 4.23 16.90 20.23
N GLN A 102 5.40 16.85 19.59
CA GLN A 102 6.09 18.02 19.07
C GLN A 102 5.58 18.44 17.69
N PHE A 103 4.81 17.59 17.01
CA PHE A 103 4.25 17.92 15.71
C PHE A 103 2.92 18.65 15.82
N THR A 104 2.80 19.69 15.01
CA THR A 104 1.52 20.34 14.74
C THR A 104 0.63 19.43 13.90
N VAL A 105 -0.69 19.53 14.03
CA VAL A 105 -1.67 18.80 13.20
C VAL A 105 -1.34 18.88 11.70
N ARG A 106 -0.89 20.06 11.24
CA ARG A 106 -0.47 20.28 9.85
C ARG A 106 0.72 19.40 9.44
N GLU A 107 1.72 19.27 10.31
CA GLU A 107 2.92 18.48 10.05
C GLU A 107 2.58 16.98 10.03
N LEU A 108 1.71 16.52 10.93
CA LEU A 108 1.19 15.14 10.91
C LEU A 108 0.44 14.81 9.62
N THR A 109 -0.42 15.74 9.16
CA THR A 109 -1.12 15.55 7.88
C THR A 109 -0.15 15.57 6.69
N MET A 110 0.92 16.35 6.76
CA MET A 110 1.94 16.39 5.71
C MET A 110 2.77 15.10 5.68
N LEU A 111 3.21 14.61 6.84
CA LEU A 111 3.88 13.31 6.98
C LEU A 111 3.07 12.15 6.39
N ARG A 112 1.76 12.14 6.65
CA ARG A 112 0.88 11.12 6.08
C ARG A 112 0.67 11.25 4.57
N THR A 113 0.66 12.47 4.03
CA THR A 113 0.39 12.73 2.60
C THR A 113 1.64 12.68 1.73
N LEU A 114 2.83 12.79 2.32
CA LEU A 114 4.12 12.69 1.63
C LEU A 114 4.31 11.40 0.82
N PRO A 115 4.08 10.18 1.36
CA PRO A 115 4.26 8.95 0.58
C PRO A 115 3.31 8.89 -0.62
N ALA A 116 2.04 9.27 -0.45
CA ALA A 116 1.06 9.31 -1.54
C ALA A 116 1.44 10.34 -2.62
N LYS A 117 2.00 11.49 -2.22
CA LYS A 117 2.51 12.48 -3.18
C LYS A 117 3.75 11.97 -3.92
N LYS A 118 4.63 11.25 -3.23
CA LYS A 118 5.82 10.65 -3.84
C LYS A 118 5.43 9.62 -4.89
N GLU A 119 4.51 8.72 -4.55
CA GLU A 119 3.99 7.73 -5.51
C GLU A 119 3.33 8.39 -6.72
N ALA A 120 2.57 9.47 -6.52
CA ALA A 120 2.00 10.24 -7.63
C ALA A 120 3.05 10.94 -8.50
N ILE A 121 4.15 11.43 -7.91
CA ILE A 121 5.27 12.01 -8.66
C ILE A 121 5.97 10.92 -9.49
N ASP A 122 6.28 9.78 -8.88
CA ASP A 122 6.95 8.66 -9.56
C ASP A 122 6.12 8.15 -10.77
N GLU A 123 4.79 8.16 -10.65
CA GLU A 123 3.88 7.80 -11.75
C GLU A 123 3.86 8.87 -12.86
N LEU A 124 3.83 10.16 -12.49
CA LEU A 124 3.89 11.25 -13.47
C LEU A 124 5.24 11.28 -14.21
N GLU A 125 6.34 10.97 -13.53
CA GLU A 125 7.66 10.86 -14.14
C GLU A 125 7.70 9.75 -15.20
N LYS A 126 7.12 8.57 -14.91
CA LYS A 126 7.00 7.49 -15.89
C LYS A 126 6.15 7.88 -17.10
N GLN A 127 5.04 8.58 -16.87
CA GLN A 127 4.19 9.04 -17.97
C GLN A 127 4.91 10.07 -18.84
N LEU A 128 5.69 10.95 -18.22
CA LEU A 128 6.49 11.94 -18.93
C LEU A 128 7.60 11.27 -19.77
N GLU A 129 8.28 10.27 -19.21
CA GLU A 129 9.29 9.49 -19.93
C GLU A 129 8.67 8.76 -21.14
N ALA A 130 7.51 8.12 -20.97
CA ALA A 130 6.80 7.47 -22.06
C ALA A 130 6.36 8.44 -23.18
N ILE A 131 5.94 9.66 -22.84
CA ILE A 131 5.58 10.69 -23.83
C ILE A 131 6.82 11.20 -24.56
N LEU A 132 7.95 11.37 -23.86
CA LEU A 132 9.21 11.77 -24.50
C LEU A 132 9.67 10.71 -25.49
N GLU A 133 9.64 9.43 -25.10
CA GLU A 133 9.96 8.31 -26.01
C GLU A 133 9.03 8.31 -27.24
N ALA A 134 7.72 8.45 -27.04
CA ALA A 134 6.76 8.51 -28.13
C ALA A 134 7.00 9.71 -29.06
N ASN A 135 7.33 10.88 -28.51
CA ASN A 135 7.67 12.06 -29.31
C ASN A 135 8.93 11.83 -30.13
N THR A 136 9.98 11.23 -29.55
CA THR A 136 11.21 10.94 -30.31
C THR A 136 10.95 9.97 -31.46
N LEU A 137 10.12 8.95 -31.26
CA LEU A 137 9.72 8.02 -32.32
C LEU A 137 8.93 8.73 -33.43
N LEU A 138 7.99 9.60 -33.06
CA LEU A 138 7.21 10.37 -34.03
C LEU A 138 8.08 11.36 -34.82
N GLU A 139 9.08 11.97 -34.19
CA GLU A 139 10.06 12.82 -34.86
C GLU A 139 10.89 12.02 -35.89
N GLU A 140 11.32 10.81 -35.51
CA GLU A 140 12.02 9.90 -36.43
C GLU A 140 11.14 9.48 -37.61
N GLU A 141 9.88 9.12 -37.37
CA GLU A 141 8.92 8.79 -38.43
C GLU A 141 8.68 9.98 -39.38
N LEU A 142 8.55 11.19 -38.83
CA LEU A 142 8.41 12.41 -39.62
C LEU A 142 9.61 12.66 -40.53
N ASP A 143 10.82 12.47 -40.00
CA ASP A 143 12.05 12.66 -40.78
C ASP A 143 12.25 11.56 -41.83
N GLN A 144 11.82 10.33 -41.55
CA GLN A 144 11.77 9.28 -42.58
C GLN A 144 10.78 9.63 -43.69
N LEU A 145 9.58 10.12 -43.33
CA LEU A 145 8.56 10.52 -44.29
C LEU A 145 9.04 11.69 -45.17
N LYS A 146 9.68 12.71 -44.56
CA LYS A 146 10.29 13.82 -45.32
C LYS A 146 11.34 13.34 -46.31
N LYS A 147 12.22 12.41 -45.89
CA LYS A 147 13.21 11.81 -46.79
C LYS A 147 12.55 11.03 -47.93
N GLY A 148 11.43 10.35 -47.66
CA GLY A 148 10.60 9.69 -48.69
C GLY A 148 10.05 10.69 -49.69
N ILE A 149 9.37 11.73 -49.22
CA ILE A 149 8.82 12.80 -50.07
C ILE A 149 9.91 13.47 -50.92
N PHE A 150 11.09 13.72 -50.35
CA PHE A 150 12.19 14.32 -51.11
C PHE A 150 12.69 13.42 -52.23
N LYS A 151 12.77 12.10 -51.99
CA LYS A 151 13.11 11.11 -53.02
C LYS A 151 12.04 11.04 -54.11
N ASP A 152 10.78 11.00 -53.71
CA ASP A 152 9.65 10.92 -54.65
C ASP A 152 9.57 12.19 -55.50
N SER A 153 9.76 13.37 -54.90
CA SER A 153 9.84 14.64 -55.63
C SER A 153 10.99 14.65 -56.63
N HIS A 154 12.17 14.16 -56.23
CA HIS A 154 13.34 14.09 -57.10
C HIS A 154 13.15 13.06 -58.24
N ALA A 155 12.44 11.96 -57.98
CA ALA A 155 12.08 10.98 -59.00
C ALA A 155 11.05 11.57 -59.99
N VAL A 156 10.07 12.33 -59.51
CA VAL A 156 9.11 13.04 -60.37
C VAL A 156 9.81 14.09 -61.23
N GLU A 157 10.72 14.88 -60.66
CA GLU A 157 11.53 15.84 -61.42
C GLU A 157 12.39 15.16 -62.47
N SER A 158 12.98 13.99 -62.16
CA SER A 158 13.72 13.20 -63.14
C SER A 158 12.82 12.72 -64.28
N VAL A 159 11.63 12.20 -63.97
CA VAL A 159 10.67 11.73 -64.99
C VAL A 159 10.18 12.89 -65.85
N ILE A 160 9.94 14.07 -65.27
CA ILE A 160 9.58 15.28 -66.02
C ILE A 160 10.75 15.69 -66.94
N GLY A 161 11.98 15.68 -66.44
CA GLY A 161 13.17 15.95 -67.26
C GLY A 161 13.36 14.94 -68.40
N ASP A 162 13.11 13.65 -68.14
CA ASP A 162 13.15 12.60 -69.15
C ASP A 162 12.04 12.78 -70.21
N LEU A 163 10.86 13.29 -69.79
CA LEU A 163 9.75 13.65 -70.67
C LEU A 163 10.05 14.92 -71.50
N ASP A 164 10.69 15.93 -70.92
CA ASP A 164 11.11 17.14 -71.64
C ASP A 164 12.26 16.85 -72.64
N MET A 165 13.07 15.80 -72.39
CA MET A 165 14.10 15.31 -73.31
C MET A 165 13.53 14.47 -74.47
N LEU A 166 12.26 14.07 -74.41
CA LEU A 166 11.52 13.52 -75.54
C LEU A 166 10.99 14.67 -76.40
N ASP A 167 11.90 15.31 -77.14
CA ASP A 167 11.55 16.28 -78.17
C ASP A 167 10.62 15.67 -79.24
N ASP A 168 9.82 16.55 -79.85
CA ASP A 168 8.76 16.35 -80.87
C ASP A 168 9.10 15.33 -81.99
N GLU A 169 10.37 15.04 -82.26
CA GLU A 169 10.83 14.09 -83.28
C GLU A 169 10.52 12.62 -82.93
N ASN A 170 10.66 12.21 -81.66
CA ASN A 170 10.40 10.82 -81.24
C ASN A 170 8.90 10.49 -81.18
N LEU A 171 8.05 11.52 -81.00
CA LEU A 171 6.58 11.40 -81.07
C LEU A 171 6.08 11.17 -82.50
N SER A 172 6.83 11.64 -83.51
CA SER A 172 6.53 11.39 -84.93
C SER A 172 6.86 9.96 -85.32
N GLU A 173 8.03 9.45 -84.92
CA GLU A 173 8.43 8.07 -85.21
C GLU A 173 7.51 7.04 -84.53
N LEU A 174 7.10 7.28 -83.27
CA LEU A 174 6.13 6.43 -82.58
C LEU A 174 4.75 6.46 -83.24
N LYS A 175 4.30 7.61 -83.76
CA LYS A 175 3.05 7.71 -84.52
C LYS A 175 3.11 6.98 -85.86
N GLU A 176 4.23 7.02 -86.57
CA GLU A 176 4.42 6.24 -87.79
C GLU A 176 4.44 4.73 -87.51
N LEU A 177 5.10 4.30 -86.43
CA LEU A 177 5.16 2.89 -86.04
C LEU A 177 3.79 2.33 -85.59
N ILE A 178 2.99 3.16 -84.91
CA ILE A 178 1.60 2.83 -84.55
C ILE A 178 0.69 2.82 -85.80
N SER A 179 0.92 3.72 -86.75
CA SER A 179 0.21 3.71 -88.04
C SER A 179 0.50 2.43 -88.84
N TRP A 180 1.76 2.01 -88.90
CA TRP A 180 2.18 0.81 -89.64
C TRP A 180 1.58 -0.45 -89.05
N SER A 181 1.63 -0.60 -87.72
CA SER A 181 1.06 -1.75 -87.01
C SER A 181 -0.47 -1.82 -87.10
N LEU A 182 -1.17 -0.69 -87.12
CA LEU A 182 -2.62 -0.67 -87.37
C LEU A 182 -3.01 -1.07 -88.80
N GLN A 183 -2.16 -0.73 -89.78
CA GLN A 183 -2.40 -1.06 -91.18
C GLN A 183 -2.17 -2.55 -91.47
N GLU A 184 -1.24 -3.18 -90.76
CA GLU A 184 -0.96 -4.62 -90.84
C GLU A 184 -1.99 -5.49 -90.10
N ILE A 185 -2.68 -4.92 -89.11
CA ILE A 185 -3.84 -5.57 -88.45
C ILE A 185 -5.12 -5.50 -89.32
N GLN A 186 -5.17 -4.61 -90.33
CA GLN A 186 -6.31 -4.43 -91.23
C GLN A 186 -6.15 -5.11 -92.61
N SER A 187 -4.99 -5.73 -92.90
CA SER A 187 -4.78 -6.57 -94.09
C SER A 187 -4.91 -8.06 -93.78
#